data_AF-A0A0E3JMD7-F1
#
_entry.id   AF-A0A0E3JMD7-F1
#
_cell.length_a   1.000
_cell.length_b   1.000
_cell.length_c   1.000
_cell.angle_alpha   90.00
_cell.angle_beta   90.00
_cell.angle_gamma   90.00
#
_symmetry.space_group_name_H-M   'P 1'
#
loop_
_entity.id
_entity.type
_entity.pdbx_description
1 polymer ?
#
loop_
_entity_poly.entity_id
_entity_poly.type
_entity_poly.pdbx_seq_one_letter_code
_entity_poly.pdbx_strand_id
1 'polypeptide(L)'
;MKKIFIYIITFFLLINSTYIVKASNMNINTESLNANEYDVKIKQDLLCLMMAYPEYIKNIKSDESNYVYLIMKSGKKILYDDKKVKTPEEKLENADLQDTMEQVYPLTNISKLMDKNYDPGRYRSYDLLKEVYGSSRQQIEKNLKSVNLNYTHVFFNNNNKAAEALESTMQNLIPLLKENEAVRRCLFPCMGTFNYRLVAGTNRLSPHSFGIAIDLASDKRDYWKWSSSKQGEERLNSYSKEIVQAFEKNNFVWGGKWGHFDILHFEYRPEIILKAKYFTNFNGDKLNWYKGVNVEETSIKEYIDKINKVF
;
A
#
# COMPACT_ATOMS: atom_id res chain seq x y z
N MET A 1 91.85 -8.25 -12.97
CA MET A 1 92.33 -8.00 -11.59
C MET A 1 91.15 -8.17 -10.64
N LYS A 2 91.27 -9.06 -9.63
CA LYS A 2 90.63 -9.07 -8.27
C LYS A 2 89.11 -8.78 -8.19
N LYS A 3 88.20 -9.49 -7.51
CA LYS A 3 88.06 -10.63 -6.55
C LYS A 3 86.51 -10.88 -6.54
N ILE A 4 85.93 -12.09 -6.57
CA ILE A 4 85.70 -13.02 -5.44
C ILE A 4 85.03 -12.28 -4.25
N PHE A 5 83.78 -12.53 -3.76
CA PHE A 5 83.19 -13.79 -3.24
C PHE A 5 81.74 -13.53 -2.70
N ILE A 6 80.91 -14.61 -2.61
CA ILE A 6 79.93 -14.97 -1.52
C ILE A 6 78.51 -14.34 -1.57
N TYR A 7 77.34 -15.00 -1.39
CA TYR A 7 76.89 -16.41 -1.29
C TYR A 7 75.36 -16.43 -0.97
N ILE A 8 74.60 -17.44 -1.45
CA ILE A 8 73.34 -18.06 -0.90
C ILE A 8 72.10 -17.11 -0.84
N ILE A 9 70.92 -17.43 -1.38
CA ILE A 9 69.88 -18.21 -0.69
C ILE A 9 68.69 -18.52 -1.63
N THR A 10 68.48 -19.83 -1.82
CA THR A 10 67.26 -20.65 -2.02
C THR A 10 66.19 -20.28 -3.06
N PHE A 11 66.18 -21.17 -4.06
CA PHE A 11 65.05 -21.78 -4.78
C PHE A 11 63.74 -21.93 -3.97
N PHE A 12 62.64 -21.40 -4.51
CA PHE A 12 61.28 -21.92 -4.28
C PHE A 12 60.47 -21.78 -5.58
N LEU A 13 60.36 -22.88 -6.32
CA LEU A 13 59.33 -23.09 -7.34
C LEU A 13 58.03 -23.47 -6.62
N LEU A 14 57.02 -22.60 -6.68
CA LEU A 14 55.64 -22.99 -6.38
C LEU A 14 54.85 -23.03 -7.69
N ILE A 15 54.40 -24.24 -7.98
CA ILE A 15 53.54 -24.62 -9.08
C ILE A 15 52.19 -23.92 -8.88
N ASN A 16 51.82 -23.05 -9.83
CA ASN A 16 50.46 -22.52 -9.93
C ASN A 16 49.52 -23.65 -10.35
N SER A 17 48.84 -24.27 -9.39
CA SER A 17 47.68 -25.11 -9.66
C SER A 17 46.50 -24.23 -10.08
N THR A 18 46.28 -24.11 -11.38
CA THR A 18 45.05 -23.53 -11.93
C THR A 18 43.87 -24.46 -11.62
N TYR A 19 43.11 -24.17 -10.57
CA TYR A 19 41.77 -24.72 -10.41
C TYR A 19 40.84 -23.96 -11.36
N ILE A 20 40.68 -24.50 -12.58
CA ILE A 20 39.55 -24.13 -13.44
C ILE A 20 38.31 -24.79 -12.84
N VAL A 21 37.58 -24.04 -12.01
CA VAL A 21 36.19 -24.38 -11.71
C VAL A 21 35.42 -24.14 -13.00
N LYS A 22 35.03 -25.22 -13.67
CA LYS A 22 33.98 -25.19 -14.70
C LYS A 22 32.73 -24.61 -14.03
N ALA A 23 32.44 -23.34 -14.28
CA ALA A 23 31.12 -22.79 -14.03
C ALA A 23 30.15 -23.59 -14.90
N SER A 24 29.42 -24.52 -14.27
CA SER A 24 28.24 -25.11 -14.87
C SER A 24 27.28 -23.96 -15.19
N ASN A 25 26.98 -23.77 -16.48
CA ASN A 25 25.92 -22.89 -16.96
C ASN A 25 24.61 -23.31 -16.30
N MET A 26 24.28 -22.69 -15.17
CA MET A 26 22.96 -22.73 -14.60
C MET A 26 22.17 -21.65 -15.35
N ASN A 27 21.64 -22.01 -16.52
CA ASN A 27 20.54 -21.27 -17.13
C ASN A 27 19.33 -21.43 -16.20
N ILE A 28 19.30 -20.66 -15.12
CA ILE A 28 18.10 -20.49 -14.33
C ILE A 28 17.20 -19.64 -15.22
N ASN A 29 16.20 -20.28 -15.84
CA ASN A 29 15.23 -19.61 -16.71
C ASN A 29 14.63 -18.41 -15.96
N THR A 30 15.02 -17.20 -16.34
CA THR A 30 14.52 -15.93 -15.79
C THR A 30 13.00 -15.84 -15.90
N GLU A 31 12.40 -16.43 -16.92
CA GLU A 31 10.95 -16.57 -17.05
C GLU A 31 10.31 -17.40 -15.92
N SER A 32 10.95 -18.51 -15.51
CA SER A 32 10.45 -19.36 -14.41
C SER A 32 10.63 -18.70 -13.04
N LEU A 33 11.68 -17.89 -12.86
CA LEU A 33 11.88 -17.10 -11.66
C LEU A 33 10.83 -15.99 -11.54
N ASN A 34 10.59 -15.27 -12.64
CA ASN A 34 9.60 -14.20 -12.72
C ASN A 34 8.16 -14.71 -12.55
N ALA A 35 7.83 -15.86 -13.13
CA ALA A 35 6.52 -16.49 -12.93
C ALA A 35 6.30 -16.85 -11.45
N ASN A 36 7.32 -17.38 -10.78
CA ASN A 36 7.24 -17.76 -9.37
C ASN A 36 7.18 -16.54 -8.43
N GLU A 37 7.84 -15.43 -8.77
CA GLU A 37 7.71 -14.17 -8.01
C GLU A 37 6.34 -13.52 -8.21
N TYR A 38 5.80 -13.55 -9.42
CA TYR A 38 4.44 -13.11 -9.71
C TYR A 38 3.42 -13.91 -8.91
N ASP A 39 3.53 -15.25 -8.90
CA ASP A 39 2.64 -16.15 -8.16
C ASP A 39 2.66 -15.88 -6.65
N VAL A 40 3.82 -15.61 -6.06
CA VAL A 40 3.89 -15.22 -4.64
C VAL A 40 3.20 -13.87 -4.41
N LYS A 41 3.44 -12.88 -5.28
CA LYS A 41 2.87 -11.54 -5.15
C LYS A 41 1.34 -11.55 -5.24
N ILE A 42 0.77 -12.25 -6.22
CA ILE A 42 -0.69 -12.36 -6.37
C ILE A 42 -1.30 -13.07 -5.16
N LYS A 43 -0.70 -14.14 -4.65
CA LYS A 43 -1.18 -14.83 -3.44
C LYS A 43 -1.20 -13.90 -2.23
N GLN A 44 -0.13 -13.13 -2.02
CA GLN A 44 -0.03 -12.14 -0.94
C GLN A 44 -1.07 -11.01 -1.08
N ASP A 45 -1.24 -10.47 -2.28
CA ASP A 45 -2.21 -9.42 -2.55
C ASP A 45 -3.65 -9.90 -2.32
N LEU A 46 -3.99 -11.10 -2.82
CA LEU A 46 -5.30 -11.71 -2.60
C LEU A 46 -5.56 -11.96 -1.11
N LEU A 47 -4.55 -12.40 -0.35
CA LEU A 47 -4.69 -12.58 1.10
C LEU A 47 -4.97 -11.24 1.79
N CYS A 48 -4.21 -10.19 1.47
CA CYS A 48 -4.44 -8.85 2.01
C CYS A 48 -5.84 -8.31 1.66
N LEU A 49 -6.29 -8.51 0.41
CA LEU A 49 -7.63 -8.10 -0.01
C LEU A 49 -8.71 -8.85 0.78
N MET A 50 -8.62 -10.17 0.91
CA MET A 50 -9.59 -10.97 1.68
C MET A 50 -9.63 -10.58 3.16
N MET A 51 -8.48 -10.32 3.76
CA MET A 51 -8.38 -9.82 5.14
C MET A 51 -8.91 -8.40 5.31
N ALA A 52 -8.74 -7.54 4.30
CA ALA A 52 -9.22 -6.16 4.30
C ALA A 52 -10.74 -6.05 4.17
N TYR A 53 -11.36 -7.00 3.48
CA TYR A 53 -12.79 -6.97 3.14
C TYR A 53 -13.51 -8.32 3.41
N PRO A 54 -13.44 -8.88 4.63
CA PRO A 54 -13.89 -10.25 4.93
C PRO A 54 -15.40 -10.46 4.74
N GLU A 55 -16.18 -9.39 4.92
CA GLU A 55 -17.63 -9.43 4.70
C GLU A 55 -18.02 -9.36 3.22
N TYR A 56 -17.14 -8.83 2.36
CA TYR A 56 -17.42 -8.52 0.96
C TYR A 56 -16.77 -9.50 -0.01
N ILE A 57 -15.56 -9.97 0.24
CA ILE A 57 -14.88 -10.95 -0.62
C ILE A 57 -15.17 -12.35 -0.10
N LYS A 58 -15.78 -13.20 -0.93
CA LYS A 58 -16.23 -14.55 -0.52
C LYS A 58 -15.37 -15.66 -1.07
N ASN A 59 -14.83 -15.50 -2.28
CA ASN A 59 -14.02 -16.54 -2.90
C ASN A 59 -13.05 -15.97 -3.93
N ILE A 60 -12.20 -16.85 -4.47
CA ILE A 60 -11.31 -16.60 -5.60
C ILE A 60 -11.59 -17.66 -6.67
N LYS A 61 -11.49 -17.29 -7.94
CA LYS A 61 -11.55 -18.24 -9.06
C LYS A 61 -10.49 -17.90 -10.10
N SER A 62 -9.90 -18.92 -10.71
CA SER A 62 -9.18 -18.82 -11.98
C SER A 62 -10.09 -19.22 -13.14
N ASP A 63 -9.84 -18.67 -14.32
CA ASP A 63 -10.40 -19.18 -15.58
C ASP A 63 -9.38 -20.02 -16.36
N GLU A 64 -9.81 -20.59 -17.49
CA GLU A 64 -8.99 -21.43 -18.37
C GLU A 64 -7.78 -20.70 -18.97
N SER A 65 -7.79 -19.36 -18.96
CA SER A 65 -6.70 -18.49 -19.43
C SER A 65 -5.80 -18.00 -18.29
N ASN A 66 -5.92 -18.60 -17.09
CA ASN A 66 -5.18 -18.23 -15.89
C ASN A 66 -5.36 -16.76 -15.49
N TYR A 67 -6.53 -16.18 -15.74
CA TYR A 67 -6.93 -14.93 -15.08
C TYR A 67 -7.60 -15.25 -13.75
N VAL A 68 -7.26 -14.46 -12.73
CA VAL A 68 -7.73 -14.67 -11.36
C VAL A 68 -8.71 -13.57 -10.99
N TYR A 69 -9.81 -13.95 -10.36
CA TYR A 69 -10.89 -13.05 -9.99
C TYR A 69 -11.24 -13.19 -8.51
N LEU A 70 -11.48 -12.05 -7.86
CA LEU A 70 -12.22 -12.02 -6.60
C LEU A 70 -13.71 -12.22 -6.87
N ILE A 71 -14.35 -13.04 -6.05
CA ILE A 71 -15.80 -13.25 -6.06
C ILE A 71 -16.39 -12.51 -4.86
N MET A 72 -17.12 -11.44 -5.16
CA MET A 72 -17.74 -10.57 -4.17
C MET A 72 -19.02 -11.18 -3.62
N LYS A 73 -19.52 -10.64 -2.50
CA LYS A 73 -20.76 -11.07 -1.83
C LYS A 73 -21.99 -10.96 -2.75
N SER A 74 -22.00 -9.97 -3.66
CA SER A 74 -23.04 -9.85 -4.70
C SER A 74 -22.96 -10.92 -5.80
N GLY A 75 -21.87 -11.69 -5.86
CA GLY A 75 -21.54 -12.58 -6.97
C GLY A 75 -20.73 -11.89 -8.08
N LYS A 76 -20.51 -10.57 -8.02
CA LYS A 76 -19.65 -9.85 -8.96
C LYS A 76 -18.25 -10.45 -8.97
N LYS A 77 -17.69 -10.62 -10.16
CA LYS A 77 -16.28 -11.00 -10.36
C LYS A 77 -15.47 -9.72 -10.59
N ILE A 78 -14.38 -9.55 -9.84
CA ILE A 78 -13.43 -8.45 -10.06
C ILE A 78 -12.09 -9.06 -10.46
N LEU A 79 -11.60 -8.69 -11.64
CA LEU A 79 -10.33 -9.17 -12.17
C LEU A 79 -9.16 -8.68 -11.32
N TYR A 80 -8.20 -9.57 -11.03
CA TYR A 80 -6.99 -9.20 -10.33
C TYR A 80 -6.04 -8.40 -11.22
N ASP A 81 -5.59 -8.99 -12.33
CA ASP A 81 -4.60 -8.41 -13.25
C ASP A 81 -5.06 -8.61 -14.69
N ASP A 82 -5.16 -7.54 -15.48
CA ASP A 82 -5.48 -7.60 -16.90
C ASP A 82 -4.28 -7.97 -17.80
N LYS A 83 -3.09 -8.12 -17.20
CA LYS A 83 -1.80 -8.46 -17.80
C LYS A 83 -1.29 -7.44 -18.80
N LYS A 84 -1.83 -6.21 -18.80
CA LYS A 84 -1.35 -5.13 -19.67
C LYS A 84 -0.28 -4.31 -18.98
N VAL A 85 0.72 -3.89 -19.76
CA VAL A 85 1.68 -2.87 -19.33
C VAL A 85 0.98 -1.51 -19.41
N LYS A 86 0.73 -0.89 -18.25
CA LYS A 86 0.05 0.41 -18.13
C LYS A 86 1.03 1.51 -17.70
N THR A 87 0.90 2.68 -18.28
CA THR A 87 1.52 3.94 -17.83
C THR A 87 0.93 4.39 -16.49
N PRO A 88 1.62 5.26 -15.72
CA PRO A 88 1.06 5.84 -14.49
C PRO A 88 -0.31 6.51 -14.70
N GLU A 89 -0.51 7.17 -15.84
CA GLU A 89 -1.76 7.82 -16.21
C GLU A 89 -2.88 6.80 -16.48
N GLU A 90 -2.58 5.70 -17.17
CA GLU A 90 -3.53 4.62 -17.40
C GLU A 90 -3.92 3.90 -16.10
N LYS A 91 -2.95 3.67 -15.19
CA LYS A 91 -3.22 3.13 -13.85
C LYS A 91 -4.10 4.07 -13.01
N LEU A 92 -3.91 5.38 -13.13
CA LEU A 92 -4.79 6.34 -12.48
C LEU A 92 -6.22 6.25 -13.03
N GLU A 93 -6.38 6.09 -14.33
CA GLU A 93 -7.69 6.11 -14.98
C GLU A 93 -8.47 4.79 -14.81
N ASN A 94 -7.80 3.65 -14.99
CA ASN A 94 -8.43 2.34 -15.02
C ASN A 94 -7.55 1.24 -14.39
N ALA A 95 -7.24 1.39 -13.10
CA ALA A 95 -6.53 0.37 -12.33
C ALA A 95 -7.38 -0.88 -12.11
N ASP A 96 -6.75 -2.05 -12.30
CA ASP A 96 -7.22 -3.31 -11.73
C ASP A 96 -6.73 -3.48 -10.28
N LEU A 97 -6.94 -4.66 -9.68
CA LEU A 97 -6.53 -4.90 -8.30
C LEU A 97 -5.00 -5.01 -8.19
N GLN A 98 -4.33 -5.55 -9.20
CA GLN A 98 -2.87 -5.64 -9.24
C GLN A 98 -2.25 -4.25 -9.24
N ASP A 99 -2.76 -3.34 -10.07
CA ASP A 99 -2.31 -1.93 -10.10
C ASP A 99 -2.54 -1.25 -8.75
N THR A 100 -3.71 -1.51 -8.14
CA THR A 100 -4.07 -0.97 -6.82
C THR A 100 -3.10 -1.39 -5.72
N MET A 101 -2.65 -2.66 -5.78
CA MET A 101 -1.77 -3.27 -4.79
C MET A 101 -0.29 -3.13 -5.14
N GLU A 102 0.06 -2.63 -6.32
CA GLU A 102 1.40 -2.74 -6.88
C GLU A 102 2.50 -2.14 -5.99
N GLN A 103 2.25 -0.93 -5.49
CA GLN A 103 3.21 -0.14 -4.72
C GLN A 103 3.08 -0.39 -3.21
N VAL A 104 4.21 -0.62 -2.55
CA VAL A 104 4.26 -0.90 -1.11
C VAL A 104 4.22 0.41 -0.33
N TYR A 105 3.22 0.57 0.54
CA TYR A 105 3.13 1.73 1.40
C TYR A 105 4.18 1.68 2.52
N PRO A 106 5.01 2.71 2.72
CA PRO A 106 6.00 2.71 3.79
C PRO A 106 5.33 3.02 5.13
N LEU A 107 5.35 2.09 6.09
CA LEU A 107 4.85 2.34 7.46
C LEU A 107 5.84 3.11 8.34
N THR A 108 7.09 3.28 7.90
CA THR A 108 8.08 4.07 8.62
C THR A 108 7.83 5.56 8.44
N ASN A 109 8.35 6.37 9.36
CA ASN A 109 8.40 7.82 9.18
C ASN A 109 9.29 8.18 7.98
N ILE A 110 8.90 9.22 7.25
CA ILE A 110 9.64 9.73 6.09
C ILE A 110 10.02 11.19 6.34
N SER A 111 11.16 11.62 5.80
CA SER A 111 11.66 13.00 5.88
C SER A 111 11.89 13.64 4.51
N LYS A 112 11.66 12.86 3.45
CA LYS A 112 11.73 13.26 2.05
C LYS A 112 10.49 12.79 1.33
N LEU A 113 10.10 13.53 0.30
CA LEU A 113 9.01 13.12 -0.58
C LEU A 113 9.40 11.82 -1.31
N MET A 114 8.38 11.04 -1.67
CA MET A 114 8.57 9.86 -2.51
C MET A 114 8.91 10.27 -3.95
N ASP A 115 9.43 9.32 -4.72
CA ASP A 115 9.64 9.53 -6.15
C ASP A 115 8.33 9.88 -6.85
N LYS A 116 8.40 10.73 -7.88
CA LYS A 116 7.23 11.37 -8.51
C LYS A 116 6.06 10.41 -8.82
N ASN A 117 6.33 9.20 -9.28
CA ASN A 117 5.28 8.22 -9.66
C ASN A 117 5.07 7.12 -8.60
N TYR A 118 5.60 7.29 -7.40
CA TYR A 118 5.42 6.39 -6.27
C TYR A 118 4.35 6.98 -5.34
N ASP A 119 3.10 6.60 -5.60
CA ASP A 119 1.90 7.07 -4.93
C ASP A 119 1.11 5.87 -4.33
N PRO A 120 1.64 5.16 -3.32
CA PRO A 120 1.04 3.92 -2.82
C PRO A 120 -0.41 4.14 -2.37
N GLY A 121 -1.33 3.39 -3.00
CA GLY A 121 -2.78 3.51 -2.80
C GLY A 121 -3.48 4.51 -3.71
N ARG A 122 -2.79 5.29 -4.56
CA ARG A 122 -3.46 6.28 -5.45
C ARG A 122 -4.06 5.66 -6.70
N TYR A 123 -3.59 4.51 -7.14
CA TYR A 123 -4.26 3.67 -8.14
C TYR A 123 -5.39 2.91 -7.44
N ARG A 124 -6.61 2.96 -8.00
CA ARG A 124 -7.83 2.47 -7.33
C ARG A 124 -8.67 1.62 -8.26
N SER A 125 -8.92 0.38 -7.85
CA SER A 125 -9.99 -0.44 -8.42
C SER A 125 -11.35 0.14 -8.03
N TYR A 126 -11.95 0.91 -8.93
CA TYR A 126 -13.29 1.46 -8.72
C TYR A 126 -14.36 0.38 -8.62
N ASP A 127 -14.13 -0.79 -9.23
CA ASP A 127 -15.04 -1.92 -9.10
C ASP A 127 -15.10 -2.44 -7.66
N LEU A 128 -13.96 -2.51 -6.97
CA LEU A 128 -13.90 -2.89 -5.56
C LEU A 128 -14.54 -1.81 -4.68
N LEU A 129 -14.18 -0.54 -4.88
CA LEU A 129 -14.72 0.56 -4.07
C LEU A 129 -16.24 0.69 -4.19
N LYS A 130 -16.79 0.56 -5.41
CA LYS A 130 -18.23 0.60 -5.63
C LYS A 130 -18.96 -0.57 -4.99
N GLU A 131 -18.37 -1.76 -5.02
CA GLU A 131 -18.93 -2.96 -4.40
C GLU A 131 -18.97 -2.86 -2.87
N VAL A 132 -17.94 -2.29 -2.25
CA VAL A 132 -17.82 -2.20 -0.80
C VAL A 132 -18.57 -0.98 -0.24
N TYR A 133 -18.35 0.20 -0.83
CA TYR A 133 -18.78 1.48 -0.24
C TYR A 133 -20.03 2.07 -0.88
N GLY A 134 -20.42 1.57 -2.06
CA GLY A 134 -21.62 1.97 -2.79
C GLY A 134 -21.32 2.43 -4.21
N SER A 135 -22.20 2.06 -5.15
CA SER A 135 -22.04 2.33 -6.58
C SER A 135 -22.69 3.63 -7.06
N SER A 136 -23.56 4.22 -6.24
CA SER A 136 -24.26 5.48 -6.52
C SER A 136 -24.24 6.41 -5.31
N ARG A 137 -24.50 7.70 -5.54
CA ARG A 137 -24.64 8.71 -4.47
C ARG A 137 -25.60 8.26 -3.38
N GLN A 138 -26.78 7.78 -3.78
CA GLN A 138 -27.85 7.36 -2.84
C GLN A 138 -27.41 6.16 -2.00
N GLN A 139 -26.73 5.18 -2.61
CA GLN A 139 -26.21 4.02 -1.87
C GLN A 139 -25.15 4.43 -0.86
N ILE A 140 -24.25 5.36 -1.23
CA ILE A 140 -23.18 5.83 -0.36
C ILE A 140 -23.77 6.64 0.80
N GLU A 141 -24.64 7.62 0.52
CA GLU A 141 -25.28 8.48 1.54
C GLU A 141 -26.05 7.64 2.58
N LYS A 142 -26.72 6.55 2.16
CA LYS A 142 -27.41 5.63 3.06
C LYS A 142 -26.48 4.92 4.05
N ASN A 143 -25.22 4.72 3.69
CA ASN A 143 -24.23 4.02 4.50
C ASN A 143 -23.37 4.97 5.34
N LEU A 144 -23.58 6.29 5.27
CA LEU A 144 -22.81 7.24 6.06
C LEU A 144 -23.25 7.23 7.53
N LYS A 145 -22.28 7.26 8.44
CA LYS A 145 -22.46 7.39 9.89
C LYS A 145 -21.77 8.67 10.37
N SER A 146 -22.38 9.33 11.34
CA SER A 146 -21.78 10.48 12.03
C SER A 146 -20.63 10.01 12.93
N VAL A 147 -19.47 10.65 12.81
CA VAL A 147 -18.26 10.42 13.62
C VAL A 147 -17.90 11.72 14.33
N ASN A 148 -17.63 11.63 15.64
CA ASN A 148 -17.23 12.79 16.44
C ASN A 148 -15.71 13.05 16.29
N LEU A 149 -15.34 14.23 15.81
CA LEU A 149 -13.96 14.73 15.77
C LEU A 149 -13.67 15.68 16.94
N ASN A 150 -14.09 15.35 18.16
CA ASN A 150 -14.05 16.19 19.39
C ASN A 150 -15.26 17.12 19.56
N TYR A 151 -15.28 18.27 18.87
CA TYR A 151 -16.35 19.28 18.97
C TYR A 151 -17.15 19.42 17.67
N THR A 152 -16.80 18.65 16.65
CA THR A 152 -17.46 18.67 15.33
C THR A 152 -17.83 17.25 14.94
N HIS A 153 -18.91 17.12 14.18
CA HIS A 153 -19.30 15.85 13.60
C HIS A 153 -19.05 15.88 12.10
N VAL A 154 -18.61 14.74 11.57
CA VAL A 154 -18.43 14.52 10.14
C VAL A 154 -19.11 13.22 9.73
N PHE A 155 -19.47 13.10 8.46
CA PHE A 155 -20.04 11.87 7.91
C PHE A 155 -18.96 11.01 7.26
N PHE A 156 -18.94 9.73 7.59
CA PHE A 156 -17.98 8.75 7.05
C PHE A 156 -18.69 7.43 6.77
N ASN A 157 -18.18 6.65 5.82
CA ASN A 157 -18.85 5.42 5.41
C ASN A 157 -18.79 4.35 6.51
N ASN A 158 -19.93 3.75 6.84
CA ASN A 158 -20.00 2.70 7.86
C ASN A 158 -19.58 1.33 7.31
N ASN A 159 -19.66 1.13 6.01
CA ASN A 159 -19.26 -0.13 5.38
C ASN A 159 -17.79 -0.42 5.62
N ASN A 160 -17.48 -1.71 5.79
CA ASN A 160 -16.14 -2.21 6.09
C ASN A 160 -15.44 -1.50 7.26
N LYS A 161 -16.24 -1.07 8.27
CA LYS A 161 -15.77 -0.42 9.50
C LYS A 161 -15.02 0.90 9.31
N ALA A 162 -15.16 1.57 8.16
CA ALA A 162 -14.38 2.78 7.88
C ALA A 162 -14.69 3.93 8.88
N ALA A 163 -15.97 4.11 9.26
CA ALA A 163 -16.38 5.09 10.27
C ALA A 163 -15.85 4.75 11.68
N GLU A 164 -15.85 3.47 12.06
CA GLU A 164 -15.28 2.98 13.32
C GLU A 164 -13.76 3.21 13.38
N ALA A 165 -13.08 3.01 12.26
CA ALA A 165 -11.65 3.27 12.14
C ALA A 165 -11.32 4.76 12.32
N LEU A 166 -12.14 5.66 11.74
CA LEU A 166 -11.98 7.10 11.96
C LEU A 166 -12.27 7.47 13.43
N GLU A 167 -13.32 6.91 14.03
CA GLU A 167 -13.65 7.12 15.44
C GLU A 167 -12.50 6.68 16.37
N SER A 168 -11.94 5.49 16.13
CA SER A 168 -10.78 4.96 16.86
C SER A 168 -9.53 5.82 16.68
N THR A 169 -9.34 6.40 15.49
CA THR A 169 -8.26 7.36 15.23
C THR A 169 -8.41 8.60 16.09
N MET A 170 -9.62 9.17 16.17
CA MET A 170 -9.88 10.35 16.98
C MET A 170 -9.77 10.08 18.48
N GLN A 171 -10.20 8.90 18.95
CA GLN A 171 -10.02 8.49 20.34
C GLN A 171 -8.53 8.46 20.76
N ASN A 172 -7.63 8.10 19.83
CA ASN A 172 -6.19 8.12 20.09
C ASN A 172 -5.60 9.55 20.08
N LEU A 173 -6.13 10.45 19.24
CA LEU A 173 -5.57 11.79 19.04
C LEU A 173 -6.12 12.86 19.99
N ILE A 174 -7.40 12.76 20.39
CA ILE A 174 -8.05 13.76 21.26
C ILE A 174 -7.31 13.97 22.59
N PRO A 175 -6.86 12.93 23.31
CA PRO A 175 -6.10 13.11 24.55
C PRO A 175 -4.81 13.92 24.37
N LEU A 176 -4.19 13.86 23.18
CA LEU A 176 -2.93 14.55 22.88
C LEU A 176 -3.09 16.05 22.65
N LEU A 177 -4.33 16.54 22.41
CA LEU A 177 -4.58 17.92 21.99
C LEU A 177 -4.19 18.97 23.05
N LYS A 178 -4.19 18.60 24.34
CA LYS A 178 -3.85 19.52 25.44
C LYS A 178 -2.35 19.77 25.55
N GLU A 179 -1.53 18.77 25.21
CA GLU A 179 -0.10 18.75 25.49
C GLU A 179 0.76 18.81 24.22
N ASN A 180 0.18 18.54 23.05
CA ASN A 180 0.88 18.52 21.76
C ASN A 180 0.29 19.53 20.77
N GLU A 181 0.90 20.70 20.69
CA GLU A 181 0.49 21.76 19.77
C GLU A 181 0.62 21.36 18.30
N ALA A 182 1.61 20.53 17.95
CA ALA A 182 1.80 20.06 16.57
C ALA A 182 0.61 19.18 16.13
N VAL A 183 0.13 18.29 17.00
CA VAL A 183 -1.10 17.52 16.76
C VAL A 183 -2.29 18.46 16.57
N ARG A 184 -2.51 19.40 17.50
CA ARG A 184 -3.65 20.34 17.43
C ARG A 184 -3.66 21.12 16.11
N ARG A 185 -2.52 21.67 15.70
CA ARG A 185 -2.36 22.49 14.48
C ARG A 185 -2.50 21.71 13.18
N CYS A 186 -2.14 20.43 13.17
CA CYS A 186 -2.27 19.60 11.98
C CYS A 186 -3.66 18.92 11.89
N LEU A 187 -4.33 18.72 13.03
CA LEU A 187 -5.64 18.06 13.08
C LEU A 187 -6.81 19.03 12.86
N PHE A 188 -6.73 20.27 13.35
CA PHE A 188 -7.83 21.24 13.28
C PHE A 188 -7.43 22.60 12.67
N PRO A 189 -8.35 23.26 11.93
CA PRO A 189 -9.70 22.79 11.60
C PRO A 189 -9.70 21.64 10.57
N CYS A 190 -10.61 20.68 10.72
CA CYS A 190 -10.82 19.65 9.72
C CYS A 190 -11.45 20.28 8.45
N MET A 191 -10.90 19.99 7.28
CA MET A 191 -11.30 20.59 6.01
C MET A 191 -12.41 19.82 5.29
N GLY A 192 -12.66 18.57 5.68
CA GLY A 192 -13.88 17.85 5.31
C GLY A 192 -13.70 16.36 5.09
N THR A 193 -14.84 15.67 4.99
CA THR A 193 -14.92 14.23 4.69
C THR A 193 -15.76 13.98 3.44
N PHE A 194 -17.03 13.58 3.57
CA PHE A 194 -17.88 13.21 2.46
C PHE A 194 -18.20 14.42 1.57
N ASN A 195 -17.86 14.28 0.29
CA ASN A 195 -18.26 15.21 -0.77
C ASN A 195 -18.39 14.43 -2.08
N TYR A 196 -19.61 14.28 -2.58
CA TYR A 196 -19.88 13.55 -3.81
C TYR A 196 -19.52 14.39 -5.04
N ARG A 197 -18.33 14.16 -5.58
CA ARG A 197 -17.71 14.92 -6.67
C ARG A 197 -16.74 14.08 -7.48
N LEU A 198 -16.46 14.53 -8.69
CA LEU A 198 -15.33 14.01 -9.46
C LEU A 198 -14.02 14.67 -8.98
N VAL A 199 -12.90 13.99 -9.22
CA VAL A 199 -11.58 14.61 -9.11
C VAL A 199 -11.44 15.63 -10.24
N ALA A 200 -11.00 16.85 -9.90
CA ALA A 200 -10.94 17.96 -10.84
C ALA A 200 -10.13 17.60 -12.10
N GLY A 201 -10.76 17.78 -13.27
CA GLY A 201 -10.16 17.46 -14.57
C GLY A 201 -10.21 15.98 -14.95
N THR A 202 -11.04 15.17 -14.30
CA THR A 202 -11.17 13.73 -14.56
C THR A 202 -12.64 13.29 -14.52
N ASN A 203 -12.92 12.07 -14.99
CA ASN A 203 -14.23 11.42 -14.87
C ASN A 203 -14.33 10.46 -13.68
N ARG A 204 -13.38 10.56 -12.74
CA ARG A 204 -13.21 9.63 -11.63
C ARG A 204 -13.80 10.21 -10.35
N LEU A 205 -14.56 9.39 -9.61
CA LEU A 205 -15.05 9.79 -8.28
C LEU A 205 -13.88 10.01 -7.33
N SER A 206 -13.96 11.08 -6.55
CA SER A 206 -13.03 11.32 -5.46
C SER A 206 -13.19 10.26 -4.35
N PRO A 207 -12.12 9.89 -3.63
CA PRO A 207 -12.22 9.09 -2.40
C PRO A 207 -13.19 9.70 -1.38
N HIS A 208 -13.26 11.02 -1.31
CA HIS A 208 -14.27 11.74 -0.50
C HIS A 208 -15.71 11.39 -0.90
N SER A 209 -15.96 11.03 -2.16
CA SER A 209 -17.30 10.67 -2.64
C SER A 209 -17.76 9.30 -2.16
N PHE A 210 -16.85 8.43 -1.74
CA PHE A 210 -17.18 7.17 -1.07
C PHE A 210 -17.31 7.33 0.44
N GLY A 211 -16.99 8.50 1.00
CA GLY A 211 -16.96 8.73 2.45
C GLY A 211 -15.83 7.95 3.15
N ILE A 212 -14.72 7.70 2.45
CA ILE A 212 -13.56 6.95 2.97
C ILE A 212 -12.30 7.82 3.08
N ALA A 213 -12.43 9.13 2.91
CA ALA A 213 -11.32 10.08 2.98
C ALA A 213 -11.63 11.29 3.84
N ILE A 214 -10.59 11.85 4.44
CA ILE A 214 -10.65 13.02 5.30
C ILE A 214 -9.47 13.95 5.01
N ASP A 215 -9.76 15.23 4.92
CA ASP A 215 -8.77 16.31 4.84
C ASP A 215 -8.69 17.01 6.20
N LEU A 216 -7.50 17.03 6.79
CA LEU A 216 -7.24 17.71 8.07
C LEU A 216 -6.85 19.18 7.86
N ALA A 217 -6.20 19.81 8.84
CA ALA A 217 -5.85 21.23 8.78
C ALA A 217 -4.97 21.55 7.56
N SER A 218 -5.48 22.44 6.72
CA SER A 218 -4.82 22.83 5.48
C SER A 218 -3.65 23.80 5.72
N ASP A 219 -2.63 23.65 4.88
CA ASP A 219 -1.50 24.54 4.69
C ASP A 219 -1.29 24.72 3.18
N LYS A 220 -0.89 25.93 2.76
CA LYS A 220 -0.64 26.25 1.34
C LYS A 220 0.39 25.31 0.68
N ARG A 221 1.22 24.63 1.47
CA ARG A 221 2.28 23.71 1.05
C ARG A 221 1.82 22.26 0.91
N ASP A 222 0.56 21.94 1.20
CA ASP A 222 0.11 20.54 1.31
C ASP A 222 -0.01 19.79 -0.01
N TYR A 223 -0.12 20.49 -1.15
CA TYR A 223 -0.50 19.85 -2.41
C TYR A 223 0.46 20.16 -3.56
N TRP A 224 0.85 19.11 -4.26
CA TRP A 224 1.88 19.12 -5.30
C TRP A 224 1.57 20.00 -6.51
N LYS A 225 0.30 20.26 -6.86
CA LYS A 225 0.00 21.07 -8.06
C LYS A 225 0.35 22.54 -7.90
N TRP A 226 0.34 23.06 -6.67
CA TRP A 226 0.60 24.48 -6.40
C TRP A 226 1.74 24.72 -5.42
N SER A 227 2.42 23.66 -4.99
CA SER A 227 3.56 23.72 -4.07
C SER A 227 4.79 23.10 -4.73
N SER A 228 5.94 23.74 -4.57
CA SER A 228 7.22 23.14 -4.97
C SER A 228 7.56 21.92 -4.09
N SER A 229 8.39 21.00 -4.60
CA SER A 229 8.89 19.86 -3.81
C SER A 229 9.56 20.29 -2.51
N LYS A 230 10.32 21.41 -2.53
CA LYS A 230 10.94 21.98 -1.33
C LYS A 230 9.89 22.36 -0.28
N GLN A 231 8.82 23.05 -0.68
CA GLN A 231 7.72 23.41 0.21
C GLN A 231 6.98 22.18 0.75
N GLY A 232 6.78 21.16 -0.09
CA GLY A 232 6.20 19.88 0.31
C GLY A 232 7.06 19.18 1.37
N GLU A 233 8.38 19.13 1.20
CA GLU A 233 9.30 18.57 2.20
C GLU A 233 9.33 19.37 3.50
N GLU A 234 9.30 20.71 3.43
CA GLU A 234 9.18 21.56 4.61
C GLU A 234 7.87 21.26 5.38
N ARG A 235 6.77 21.07 4.64
CA ARG A 235 5.48 20.75 5.24
C ARG A 235 5.47 19.36 5.84
N LEU A 236 5.96 18.36 5.11
CA LEU A 236 6.13 16.98 5.56
C LEU A 236 6.89 16.91 6.89
N ASN A 237 8.05 17.59 6.96
CA ASN A 237 8.90 17.60 8.16
C ASN A 237 8.26 18.34 9.35
N SER A 238 7.33 19.26 9.10
CA SER A 238 6.57 19.96 10.14
C SER A 238 5.30 19.23 10.60
N TYR A 239 4.90 18.16 9.89
CA TYR A 239 3.66 17.44 10.16
C TYR A 239 3.80 16.53 11.38
N SER A 240 2.74 16.41 12.19
CA SER A 240 2.76 15.56 13.38
C SER A 240 2.83 14.08 12.99
N LYS A 241 3.87 13.40 13.48
CA LYS A 241 4.07 11.96 13.28
C LYS A 241 3.01 11.14 14.03
N GLU A 242 2.55 11.64 15.17
CA GLU A 242 1.51 11.03 15.99
C GLU A 242 0.18 10.94 15.23
N ILE A 243 -0.17 11.95 14.43
CA ILE A 243 -1.33 11.90 13.54
C ILE A 243 -1.15 10.75 12.53
N VAL A 244 -0.06 10.77 11.78
CA VAL A 244 0.20 9.77 10.74
C VAL A 244 0.15 8.35 11.31
N GLN A 245 0.81 8.12 12.44
CA GLN A 245 0.81 6.83 13.13
C GLN A 245 -0.56 6.41 13.63
N ALA A 246 -1.37 7.34 14.17
CA ALA A 246 -2.72 7.03 14.62
C ALA A 246 -3.63 6.63 13.45
N PHE A 247 -3.51 7.31 12.31
CA PHE A 247 -4.24 6.99 11.09
C PHE A 247 -3.79 5.63 10.50
N GLU A 248 -2.49 5.39 10.37
CA GLU A 248 -1.95 4.11 9.86
C GLU A 248 -2.33 2.92 10.74
N LYS A 249 -2.31 3.09 12.06
CA LYS A 249 -2.78 2.08 13.03
C LYS A 249 -4.25 1.69 12.79
N ASN A 250 -5.04 2.61 12.26
CA ASN A 250 -6.46 2.41 11.94
C ASN A 250 -6.70 2.27 10.43
N ASN A 251 -5.73 1.74 9.68
CA ASN A 251 -5.87 1.35 8.28
C ASN A 251 -6.05 2.51 7.28
N PHE A 252 -5.58 3.71 7.62
CA PHE A 252 -5.53 4.82 6.69
C PHE A 252 -4.15 4.97 6.05
N VAL A 253 -4.13 5.20 4.74
CA VAL A 253 -2.94 5.69 4.04
C VAL A 253 -2.93 7.23 4.07
N TRP A 254 -1.74 7.80 4.06
CA TRP A 254 -1.53 9.25 4.12
C TRP A 254 -1.00 9.78 2.79
N GLY A 255 -1.60 10.86 2.28
CA GLY A 255 -1.19 11.51 1.04
C GLY A 255 0.17 12.22 1.13
N GLY A 256 0.71 12.43 2.34
CA GLY A 256 2.10 12.87 2.52
C GLY A 256 3.14 11.82 2.10
N LYS A 257 2.75 10.55 1.96
CA LYS A 257 3.59 9.44 1.48
C LYS A 257 3.40 9.15 -0.01
N TRP A 258 2.98 10.15 -0.79
CA TRP A 258 2.88 10.10 -2.25
C TRP A 258 3.94 10.99 -2.89
N GLY A 259 4.42 10.63 -4.07
CA GLY A 259 5.28 11.49 -4.90
C GLY A 259 4.51 12.72 -5.36
N HIS A 260 3.24 12.53 -5.70
CA HIS A 260 2.25 13.59 -5.88
C HIS A 260 1.59 13.92 -4.53
N PHE A 261 2.38 14.49 -3.61
CA PHE A 261 1.99 14.72 -2.22
C PHE A 261 0.68 15.49 -2.04
N ASP A 262 -0.10 15.04 -1.07
CA ASP A 262 -1.36 15.62 -0.59
C ASP A 262 -1.40 15.50 0.94
N ILE A 263 -0.67 16.38 1.63
CA ILE A 263 -0.23 16.18 3.03
C ILE A 263 -1.37 16.29 4.06
N LEU A 264 -2.45 17.00 3.75
CA LEU A 264 -3.63 17.03 4.61
C LEU A 264 -4.53 15.79 4.48
N HIS A 265 -4.30 14.96 3.46
CA HIS A 265 -5.25 13.96 3.00
C HIS A 265 -4.98 12.56 3.57
N PHE A 266 -6.03 11.88 4.04
CA PHE A 266 -5.99 10.49 4.47
C PHE A 266 -7.11 9.67 3.84
N GLU A 267 -6.83 8.42 3.46
CA GLU A 267 -7.81 7.49 2.90
C GLU A 267 -7.83 6.17 3.66
N TYR A 268 -9.03 5.69 4.04
CA TYR A 268 -9.20 4.36 4.63
C TYR A 268 -8.98 3.29 3.56
N ARG A 269 -7.82 2.61 3.62
CA ARG A 269 -7.30 1.66 2.63
C ARG A 269 -6.65 0.46 3.32
N PRO A 270 -7.46 -0.37 4.00
CA PRO A 270 -6.95 -1.50 4.79
C PRO A 270 -6.11 -2.49 4.00
N GLU A 271 -6.42 -2.73 2.74
CA GLU A 271 -5.67 -3.64 1.87
C GLU A 271 -4.21 -3.19 1.67
N ILE A 272 -4.00 -1.87 1.56
CA ILE A 272 -2.67 -1.28 1.37
C ILE A 272 -1.86 -1.35 2.68
N ILE A 273 -2.49 -1.04 3.82
CA ILE A 273 -1.86 -1.10 5.14
C ILE A 273 -1.52 -2.54 5.53
N LEU A 274 -2.40 -3.52 5.24
CA LEU A 274 -2.13 -4.94 5.50
C LEU A 274 -0.96 -5.45 4.67
N LYS A 275 -0.87 -5.09 3.38
CA LYS A 275 0.27 -5.45 2.54
C LYS A 275 1.57 -4.89 3.11
N ALA A 276 1.56 -3.62 3.50
CA ALA A 276 2.73 -2.98 4.11
C ALA A 276 3.14 -3.66 5.43
N LYS A 277 2.17 -4.04 6.25
CA LYS A 277 2.42 -4.68 7.55
C LYS A 277 3.05 -6.06 7.43
N TYR A 278 2.60 -6.87 6.49
CA TYR A 278 2.98 -8.28 6.42
C TYR A 278 4.06 -8.60 5.37
N PHE A 279 4.12 -7.85 4.27
CA PHE A 279 4.89 -8.27 3.10
C PHE A 279 5.97 -7.28 2.63
N THR A 280 6.16 -6.13 3.30
CA THR A 280 7.25 -5.19 2.96
C THR A 280 8.64 -5.82 3.05
N ASN A 281 8.88 -6.65 4.07
CA ASN A 281 10.18 -7.28 4.34
C ASN A 281 10.18 -8.78 4.03
N PHE A 282 9.35 -9.22 3.08
CA PHE A 282 9.28 -10.62 2.72
C PHE A 282 10.63 -11.09 2.16
N ASN A 283 11.17 -12.16 2.74
CA ASN A 283 12.54 -12.64 2.48
C ASN A 283 12.64 -13.59 1.27
N GLY A 284 11.57 -13.71 0.48
CA GLY A 284 11.54 -14.61 -0.69
C GLY A 284 11.27 -16.09 -0.35
N ASP A 285 10.82 -16.42 0.86
CA ASP A 285 10.47 -17.79 1.26
C ASP A 285 9.20 -18.29 0.54
N LYS A 286 9.37 -18.78 -0.69
CA LYS A 286 8.28 -19.11 -1.61
C LYS A 286 7.38 -20.25 -1.11
N LEU A 287 7.93 -21.18 -0.30
CA LEU A 287 7.16 -22.28 0.29
C LEU A 287 6.19 -21.80 1.36
N ASN A 288 6.49 -20.68 2.01
CA ASN A 288 5.65 -20.03 3.01
C ASN A 288 5.29 -18.60 2.57
N TRP A 289 4.65 -18.46 1.42
CA TRP A 289 4.30 -17.15 0.83
C TRP A 289 3.49 -16.23 1.76
N TYR A 290 2.81 -16.79 2.77
CA TYR A 290 2.01 -16.10 3.78
C TYR A 290 2.76 -15.82 5.11
N LYS A 291 4.08 -16.05 5.16
CA LYS A 291 4.89 -15.87 6.36
C LYS A 291 4.75 -14.46 6.95
N GLY A 292 4.55 -14.39 8.26
CA GLY A 292 4.34 -13.13 9.01
C GLY A 292 2.88 -12.85 9.34
N VAL A 293 1.93 -13.54 8.70
CA VAL A 293 0.51 -13.47 9.03
C VAL A 293 0.18 -14.49 10.14
N ASN A 294 -0.72 -14.15 11.06
CA ASN A 294 -1.15 -15.05 12.13
C ASN A 294 -2.07 -16.16 11.60
N VAL A 295 -1.50 -17.33 11.28
CA VAL A 295 -2.22 -18.48 10.73
C VAL A 295 -3.07 -19.25 11.76
N GLU A 296 -2.98 -18.90 13.05
CA GLU A 296 -3.83 -19.48 14.09
C GLU A 296 -5.26 -18.91 14.05
N GLU A 297 -5.45 -17.77 13.39
CA GLU A 297 -6.79 -17.22 13.15
C GLU A 297 -7.50 -18.05 12.07
N THR A 298 -8.62 -18.70 12.43
CA THR A 298 -9.36 -19.61 11.55
C THR A 298 -9.73 -18.98 10.21
N SER A 299 -10.14 -17.71 10.22
CA SER A 299 -10.49 -16.92 9.03
C SER A 299 -9.32 -16.82 8.04
N ILE A 300 -8.11 -16.55 8.53
CA ILE A 300 -6.90 -16.38 7.72
C ILE A 300 -6.48 -17.70 7.12
N LYS A 301 -6.54 -18.79 7.90
CA LYS A 301 -6.24 -20.13 7.40
C LYS A 301 -7.17 -20.51 6.24
N GLU A 302 -8.47 -20.23 6.37
CA GLU A 302 -9.43 -20.46 5.28
C GLU A 302 -9.11 -19.66 4.01
N TYR A 303 -8.60 -18.43 4.15
CA TYR A 303 -8.18 -17.62 2.99
C TYR A 303 -6.95 -18.21 2.31
N ILE A 304 -5.95 -18.62 3.08
CA ILE A 304 -4.75 -19.29 2.56
C ILE A 304 -5.13 -20.58 1.82
N ASP A 305 -6.02 -21.39 2.39
CA ASP A 305 -6.48 -22.64 1.76
C ASP A 305 -7.25 -22.37 0.46
N LYS A 306 -8.08 -21.32 0.40
CA LYS A 306 -8.77 -20.91 -0.84
C LYS A 306 -7.77 -20.47 -1.91
N ILE A 307 -6.75 -19.71 -1.53
CA ILE A 307 -5.70 -19.23 -2.43
C ILE A 307 -4.89 -20.42 -2.98
N ASN A 308 -4.42 -21.32 -2.11
CA ASN A 308 -3.65 -22.50 -2.54
C ASN A 308 -4.44 -23.47 -3.43
N LYS A 309 -5.77 -23.50 -3.34
CA LYS A 309 -6.60 -24.31 -4.25
C LYS A 309 -6.67 -23.76 -5.68
N VAL A 310 -6.39 -22.46 -5.86
CA VAL A 310 -6.41 -21.80 -7.17
C VAL A 310 -5.06 -21.89 -7.88
N PHE A 311 -3.97 -22.08 -7.14
CA PHE A 311 -2.58 -22.05 -7.62
C PHE A 311 -1.76 -23.23 -7.08
#